data_AF-A0A3E2VV79-F1
#
_entry.id   AF-A0A3E2VV79-F1
#
_cell.length_a   1.000
_cell.length_b   1.000
_cell.length_c   1.000
_cell.angle_alpha   90.00
_cell.angle_beta   90.00
_cell.angle_gamma   90.00
#
_symmetry.space_group_name_H-M   'P 1'
#
loop_
_entity.id
_entity.type
_entity.pdbx_description
1 polymer ?
#
loop_
_entity_poly.entity_id
_entity_poly.type
_entity_poly.pdbx_seq_one_letter_code
_entity_poly.pdbx_strand_id
1 'polypeptide(L)'
;MKNPNLAAIYDDRSFAGHPGGLGILAAGNFFNSFAWGGVYAILIYYLYTPYTRGLGFTQGQAASMIAAMGACNSLFMIAGSWLADHVLGPLRALMIGNIVKGTGFLLLAFPHFSLEQGRFFAFLAFVLMSLPIMGASNASLTGQLYRSDDNGRRDAAFTMHAMANNMGGFLAPILIGTIGLQNYHAGFLISALAAYAYGLAIALGRKRFFPGIYQASARRQPVIQNRRRLLYALGICTLVLLFAAVGIVHHWISFEALLHGITAVSFVVPIVFLLRIRNHAALSLQERQRMRPFCKLFVVQVVIALSAVFINTGLAVFIETSIDRRLFGITVAPAAFTSISSLIGILMGPLFVWLWTKKLRTGVPTSRKFILGMLFMSAAYAIVSIPILLGQNGLYSPLWLLVYFVFLNAAQNLCEPTGISMTARLAPKNYEAQLQSAWSQSNTIANGISILVFQLVNDARGQLLLFPLMSLLLLSGVLLFHRWITGIDAYM
;
A
#
# COMPACT_ATOMS: atom_id res chain seq x y z
N MET A 1 32.01 17.90 16.31
CA MET A 1 32.61 16.72 16.97
C MET A 1 31.92 15.47 16.44
N LYS A 2 32.65 14.56 15.77
CA LYS A 2 32.09 13.30 15.23
C LYS A 2 31.63 12.44 16.40
N ASN A 3 30.36 12.05 16.43
CA ASN A 3 29.85 11.13 17.45
C ASN A 3 30.54 9.77 17.24
N PRO A 4 31.43 9.31 18.15
CA PRO A 4 32.25 8.12 17.94
C PRO A 4 31.42 6.86 17.68
N ASN A 5 30.17 6.83 18.18
CA ASN A 5 29.23 5.72 17.97
C ASN A 5 28.58 5.68 16.57
N LEU A 6 28.70 6.75 15.76
CA LEU A 6 28.28 6.74 14.35
C LEU A 6 29.41 6.27 13.43
N ALA A 7 30.68 6.58 13.76
CA ALA A 7 31.82 6.12 12.96
C ALA A 7 31.88 4.59 12.90
N ALA A 8 31.67 3.91 14.04
CA ALA A 8 31.60 2.46 14.10
C ALA A 8 30.51 1.85 13.20
N ILE A 9 29.37 2.53 13.01
CA ILE A 9 28.30 2.07 12.11
C ILE A 9 28.72 2.24 10.65
N TYR A 10 29.30 3.39 10.31
CA TYR A 10 29.69 3.69 8.93
C TYR A 10 30.82 2.80 8.41
N ASP A 11 31.70 2.36 9.30
CA ASP A 11 32.84 1.52 8.96
C ASP A 11 32.51 0.01 9.05
N ASP A 12 31.34 -0.36 9.56
CA ASP A 12 30.85 -1.74 9.63
C ASP A 12 30.58 -2.32 8.22
N ARG A 13 30.99 -3.58 8.04
CA ARG A 13 30.89 -4.38 6.79
C ARG A 13 30.36 -5.80 7.05
N SER A 14 29.81 -6.06 8.24
CA SER A 14 29.44 -7.39 8.72
C SER A 14 28.33 -8.10 7.95
N PHE A 15 27.58 -7.42 7.07
CA PHE A 15 26.51 -8.03 6.28
C PHE A 15 26.71 -7.80 4.78
N ALA A 16 27.35 -8.76 4.09
CA ALA A 16 27.58 -8.71 2.65
C ALA A 16 28.25 -7.38 2.18
N GLY A 17 29.19 -6.84 2.97
CA GLY A 17 29.83 -5.55 2.68
C GLY A 17 29.03 -4.32 3.12
N HIS A 18 27.88 -4.51 3.78
CA HIS A 18 27.04 -3.47 4.38
C HIS A 18 27.11 -3.51 5.92
N PRO A 19 26.69 -2.43 6.62
CA PRO A 19 26.60 -2.45 8.08
C PRO A 19 25.60 -3.53 8.54
N GLY A 20 25.87 -4.22 9.63
CA GLY A 20 25.06 -5.34 10.12
C GLY A 20 23.61 -4.97 10.43
N GLY A 21 23.36 -3.69 10.76
CA GLY A 21 22.02 -3.14 10.92
C GLY A 21 21.15 -3.26 9.65
N LEU A 22 21.76 -3.28 8.46
CA LEU A 22 21.04 -3.49 7.21
C LEU A 22 20.37 -4.86 7.17
N GLY A 23 21.04 -5.91 7.66
CA GLY A 23 20.49 -7.27 7.67
C GLY A 23 19.19 -7.36 8.47
N ILE A 24 19.12 -6.69 9.63
CA ILE A 24 17.91 -6.63 10.46
C ILE A 24 16.80 -5.84 9.76
N LEU A 25 17.13 -4.71 9.13
CA LEU A 25 16.16 -3.89 8.43
C LEU A 25 15.62 -4.57 7.17
N ALA A 26 16.46 -5.31 6.45
CA ALA A 26 16.09 -6.09 5.27
C ALA A 26 15.22 -7.29 5.65
N ALA A 27 15.61 -8.07 6.66
CA ALA A 27 14.78 -9.13 7.22
C ALA A 27 13.44 -8.57 7.72
N GLY A 28 13.47 -7.40 8.36
CA GLY A 28 12.28 -6.68 8.76
C GLY A 28 11.34 -6.33 7.61
N ASN A 29 11.89 -5.90 6.47
CA ASN A 29 11.11 -5.62 5.27
C ASN A 29 10.48 -6.89 4.68
N PHE A 30 11.22 -8.00 4.68
CA PHE A 30 10.69 -9.32 4.33
C PHE A 30 9.51 -9.70 5.22
N PHE A 31 9.68 -9.69 6.54
CA PHE A 31 8.61 -10.05 7.49
C PHE A 31 7.41 -9.11 7.42
N ASN A 32 7.64 -7.81 7.19
CA ASN A 32 6.57 -6.85 7.00
C ASN A 32 5.73 -7.18 5.76
N SER A 33 6.40 -7.42 4.62
CA SER A 33 5.74 -7.80 3.37
C SER A 33 5.03 -9.15 3.49
N PHE A 34 5.68 -10.12 4.12
CA PHE A 34 5.13 -11.45 4.34
C PHE A 34 3.87 -11.40 5.21
N ALA A 35 3.89 -10.62 6.31
CA ALA A 35 2.75 -10.50 7.20
C ALA A 35 1.54 -9.84 6.50
N TRP A 36 1.76 -8.73 5.80
CA TRP A 36 0.71 -8.03 5.04
C TRP A 36 0.20 -8.87 3.86
N GLY A 37 1.11 -9.44 3.07
CA GLY A 37 0.75 -10.31 1.95
C GLY A 37 -0.06 -11.52 2.41
N GLY A 38 0.26 -12.07 3.58
CA GLY A 38 -0.48 -13.18 4.19
C GLY A 38 -1.91 -12.80 4.58
N VAL A 39 -2.07 -11.62 5.21
CA VAL A 39 -3.41 -11.13 5.57
C VAL A 39 -4.22 -10.82 4.31
N TYR A 40 -3.68 -10.08 3.35
CA TYR A 40 -4.38 -9.81 2.09
C TYR A 40 -4.72 -11.07 1.29
N ALA A 41 -3.91 -12.13 1.40
CA ALA A 41 -4.16 -13.40 0.74
C ALA A 41 -5.44 -14.11 1.23
N ILE A 42 -5.91 -13.82 2.44
CA ILE A 42 -7.04 -14.56 3.03
C ILE A 42 -8.15 -13.68 3.58
N LEU A 43 -7.88 -12.39 3.82
CA LEU A 43 -8.77 -11.48 4.52
C LEU A 43 -10.12 -11.33 3.82
N ILE A 44 -10.11 -11.02 2.52
CA ILE A 44 -11.37 -10.81 1.80
C ILE A 44 -12.25 -12.08 1.82
N TYR A 45 -11.65 -13.24 1.61
CA TYR A 45 -12.32 -14.54 1.64
C TYR A 45 -12.92 -14.82 3.02
N TYR A 46 -12.15 -14.57 4.09
CA TYR A 46 -12.63 -14.72 5.47
C TYR A 46 -13.83 -13.81 5.79
N LEU A 47 -13.84 -12.56 5.30
CA LEU A 47 -14.92 -11.62 5.56
C LEU A 47 -16.26 -12.10 4.98
N TYR A 48 -16.29 -12.55 3.72
CA TYR A 48 -17.55 -12.94 3.08
C TYR A 48 -17.90 -14.42 3.19
N THR A 49 -16.96 -15.28 3.59
CA THR A 49 -17.27 -16.70 3.86
C THR A 49 -18.35 -16.79 4.93
N PRO A 50 -19.39 -17.63 4.76
CA PRO A 50 -20.47 -17.77 5.72
C PRO A 50 -20.00 -18.09 7.16
N TYR A 51 -20.86 -17.78 8.12
CA TYR A 51 -20.66 -18.10 9.54
C TYR A 51 -20.38 -19.59 9.72
N THR A 52 -19.53 -19.95 10.69
CA THR A 52 -18.79 -21.22 10.93
C THR A 52 -17.38 -21.29 10.36
N ARG A 53 -17.08 -20.53 9.30
CA ARG A 53 -15.71 -20.38 8.77
C ARG A 53 -15.27 -18.93 8.58
N GLY A 54 -16.19 -18.02 8.35
CA GLY A 54 -15.93 -16.59 8.20
C GLY A 54 -16.96 -15.71 8.91
N LEU A 55 -17.12 -14.48 8.41
CA LEU A 55 -17.96 -13.44 9.02
C LEU A 55 -19.26 -13.12 8.27
N GLY A 56 -19.52 -13.81 7.16
CA GLY A 56 -20.78 -13.74 6.42
C GLY A 56 -21.18 -12.33 5.96
N PHE A 57 -20.21 -11.47 5.64
CA PHE A 57 -20.49 -10.21 4.95
C PHE A 57 -20.82 -10.47 3.47
N THR A 58 -21.48 -9.51 2.80
CA THR A 58 -21.53 -9.55 1.33
C THR A 58 -20.13 -9.31 0.76
N GLN A 59 -19.87 -9.73 -0.48
CA GLN A 59 -18.60 -9.47 -1.15
C GLN A 59 -18.35 -7.97 -1.33
N GLY A 60 -19.42 -7.19 -1.58
CA GLY A 60 -19.35 -5.73 -1.59
C GLY A 60 -18.96 -5.16 -0.23
N GLN A 61 -19.61 -5.58 0.85
CA GLN A 61 -19.27 -5.14 2.21
C GLN A 61 -17.82 -5.48 2.56
N ALA A 62 -17.38 -6.72 2.31
CA ALA A 62 -16.00 -7.16 2.54
C ALA A 62 -14.99 -6.29 1.76
N ALA A 63 -15.26 -6.01 0.48
CA ALA A 63 -14.42 -5.17 -0.35
C ALA A 63 -14.42 -3.70 0.13
N SER A 64 -15.57 -3.14 0.53
CA SER A 64 -15.68 -1.80 1.12
C SER A 64 -14.90 -1.69 2.44
N MET A 65 -14.87 -2.73 3.29
CA MET A 65 -14.05 -2.74 4.51
C MET A 65 -12.57 -2.63 4.17
N ILE A 66 -12.08 -3.44 3.22
CA ILE A 66 -10.67 -3.43 2.81
C ILE A 66 -10.30 -2.08 2.20
N ALA A 67 -11.18 -1.49 1.38
CA ALA A 67 -10.98 -0.15 0.84
C ALA A 67 -10.95 0.91 1.96
N ALA A 68 -11.85 0.83 2.94
CA ALA A 68 -11.87 1.74 4.09
C ALA A 68 -10.56 1.67 4.91
N MET A 69 -10.04 0.46 5.14
CA MET A 69 -8.72 0.27 5.75
C MET A 69 -7.61 0.92 4.93
N GLY A 70 -7.62 0.73 3.61
CA GLY A 70 -6.65 1.34 2.69
C GLY A 70 -6.69 2.87 2.70
N ALA A 71 -7.90 3.45 2.75
CA ALA A 71 -8.10 4.89 2.88
C ALA A 71 -7.52 5.42 4.20
N CYS A 72 -7.88 4.81 5.32
CA CYS A 72 -7.40 5.23 6.64
C CYS A 72 -5.87 5.08 6.75
N ASN A 73 -5.30 3.97 6.30
CA ASN A 73 -3.85 3.77 6.32
C ASN A 73 -3.13 4.86 5.50
N SER A 74 -3.63 5.15 4.29
CA SER A 74 -3.06 6.19 3.41
C SER A 74 -3.17 7.60 4.01
N LEU A 75 -4.29 7.92 4.66
CA LEU A 75 -4.49 9.19 5.36
C LEU A 75 -3.51 9.37 6.52
N PHE A 76 -3.37 8.33 7.35
CA PHE A 76 -2.57 8.41 8.57
C PHE A 76 -1.07 8.25 8.33
N MET A 77 -0.63 7.87 7.12
CA MET A 77 0.80 7.65 6.82
C MET A 77 1.66 8.87 7.15
N ILE A 78 1.25 10.07 6.73
CA ILE A 78 2.00 11.31 6.98
C ILE A 78 2.12 11.55 8.49
N ALA A 79 1.02 11.36 9.23
CA ALA A 79 0.99 11.49 10.67
C ALA A 79 1.89 10.45 11.37
N GLY A 80 1.90 9.21 10.86
CA GLY A 80 2.76 8.13 11.36
C GLY A 80 4.24 8.41 11.16
N SER A 81 4.63 8.91 9.99
CA SER A 81 6.02 9.32 9.72
C SER A 81 6.45 10.51 10.60
N TRP A 82 5.57 11.52 10.76
CA TRP A 82 5.84 12.62 11.67
C TRP A 82 6.01 12.15 13.12
N LEU A 83 5.14 11.24 13.58
CA LEU A 83 5.20 10.65 14.92
C LEU A 83 6.51 9.88 15.13
N ALA A 84 6.94 9.11 14.14
CA ALA A 84 8.20 8.39 14.17
C ALA A 84 9.42 9.33 14.26
N ASP A 85 9.43 10.39 13.45
CA ASP A 85 10.57 11.29 13.33
C ASP A 85 10.73 12.23 14.54
N HIS A 86 9.62 12.71 15.10
CA HIS A 86 9.61 13.78 16.10
C HIS A 86 9.31 13.31 17.53
N VAL A 87 8.63 12.17 17.70
CA VAL A 87 8.07 11.77 19.01
C VAL A 87 8.68 10.46 19.50
N LEU A 88 8.57 9.40 18.71
CA LEU A 88 8.97 8.06 19.14
C LEU A 88 10.46 7.80 18.88
N GLY A 89 11.00 8.35 17.80
CA GLY A 89 12.25 7.89 17.20
C GLY A 89 12.03 6.61 16.38
N PRO A 90 12.78 6.42 15.29
CA PRO A 90 12.46 5.40 14.29
C PRO A 90 12.57 3.96 14.83
N LEU A 91 13.49 3.68 15.75
CA LEU A 91 13.63 2.35 16.37
C LEU A 91 12.41 1.98 17.22
N ARG A 92 11.88 2.92 18.02
CA ARG A 92 10.68 2.68 18.83
C ARG A 92 9.43 2.63 17.97
N ALA A 93 9.34 3.48 16.95
CA ALA A 93 8.23 3.48 16.00
C ALA A 93 8.10 2.15 15.26
N LEU A 94 9.21 1.56 14.80
CA LEU A 94 9.23 0.21 14.22
C LEU A 94 8.73 -0.85 15.20
N MET A 95 9.17 -0.82 16.45
CA MET A 95 8.73 -1.80 17.46
C MET A 95 7.24 -1.67 17.77
N ILE A 96 6.79 -0.46 18.13
CA ILE A 96 5.39 -0.19 18.52
C ILE A 96 4.46 -0.46 17.34
N GLY A 97 4.83 0.00 16.13
CA GLY A 97 4.03 -0.22 14.94
C GLY A 97 3.87 -1.70 14.60
N ASN A 98 4.91 -2.52 14.77
CA ASN A 98 4.82 -3.96 14.56
C ASN A 98 4.00 -4.67 15.64
N ILE A 99 4.05 -4.22 16.89
CA ILE A 99 3.20 -4.75 17.96
C ILE A 99 1.73 -4.44 17.66
N VAL A 100 1.40 -3.18 17.38
CA VAL A 100 0.01 -2.76 17.09
C VAL A 100 -0.56 -3.50 15.88
N LYS A 101 0.20 -3.56 14.78
CA LYS A 101 -0.17 -4.32 13.58
C LYS A 101 -0.32 -5.81 13.87
N GLY A 102 0.67 -6.41 14.54
CA GLY A 102 0.65 -7.83 14.91
C GLY A 102 -0.56 -8.18 15.78
N THR A 103 -0.96 -7.29 16.69
CA THR A 103 -2.17 -7.46 17.51
C THR A 103 -3.44 -7.38 16.66
N GLY A 104 -3.48 -6.50 15.66
CA GLY A 104 -4.58 -6.50 14.68
C GLY A 104 -4.73 -7.85 13.97
N PHE A 105 -3.62 -8.44 13.51
CA PHE A 105 -3.64 -9.76 12.89
C PHE A 105 -4.00 -10.86 13.89
N LEU A 106 -3.52 -10.77 15.13
CA LEU A 106 -3.78 -11.75 16.18
C LEU A 106 -5.27 -11.77 16.58
N LEU A 107 -5.95 -10.62 16.58
CA LEU A 107 -7.40 -10.57 16.82
C LEU A 107 -8.19 -11.39 15.80
N LEU A 108 -7.77 -11.39 14.53
CA LEU A 108 -8.35 -12.23 13.48
C LEU A 108 -7.97 -13.71 13.62
N ALA A 109 -6.86 -14.00 14.29
CA ALA A 109 -6.39 -15.36 14.55
C ALA A 109 -7.15 -16.07 15.68
N PHE A 110 -7.90 -15.34 16.51
CA PHE A 110 -8.75 -15.97 17.53
C PHE A 110 -10.05 -16.49 16.91
N PRO A 111 -10.36 -17.80 17.06
CA PRO A 111 -11.66 -18.32 16.70
C PRO A 111 -12.75 -17.63 17.52
N HIS A 112 -13.79 -17.15 16.84
CA HIS A 112 -14.92 -16.49 17.49
C HIS A 112 -16.05 -17.50 17.74
N PHE A 113 -16.66 -17.44 18.92
CA PHE A 113 -17.79 -18.31 19.29
C PHE A 113 -19.15 -17.71 18.90
N SER A 114 -19.20 -16.43 18.54
CA SER A 114 -20.39 -15.77 17.99
C SER A 114 -20.02 -14.89 16.78
N LEU A 115 -21.00 -14.68 15.90
CA LEU A 115 -20.83 -13.80 14.73
C LEU A 115 -20.52 -12.36 15.16
N GLU A 116 -21.18 -11.88 16.21
CA GLU A 116 -20.97 -10.53 16.76
C GLU A 116 -19.54 -10.34 17.26
N GLN A 117 -19.01 -11.32 18.01
CA GLN A 117 -17.64 -11.28 18.49
C GLN A 117 -16.65 -11.27 17.32
N GLY A 118 -16.86 -12.14 16.31
CA GLY A 118 -16.00 -12.20 15.13
C GLY A 118 -15.97 -10.88 14.36
N ARG A 119 -17.13 -10.25 14.19
CA ARG A 119 -17.25 -8.93 13.54
C ARG A 119 -16.62 -7.81 14.37
N PHE A 120 -16.75 -7.86 15.70
CA PHE A 120 -16.08 -6.93 16.60
C PHE A 120 -14.56 -7.05 16.54
N PHE A 121 -14.01 -8.27 16.56
CA PHE A 121 -12.57 -8.51 16.39
C PHE A 121 -12.07 -8.03 15.03
N ALA A 122 -12.84 -8.27 13.96
CA ALA A 122 -12.50 -7.73 12.65
C ALA A 122 -12.48 -6.20 12.65
N PHE A 123 -13.50 -5.55 13.21
CA PHE A 123 -13.52 -4.08 13.30
C PHE A 123 -12.27 -3.53 14.02
N LEU A 124 -11.95 -4.09 15.19
CA LEU A 124 -10.78 -3.66 15.96
C LEU A 124 -9.47 -3.96 15.21
N ALA A 125 -9.36 -5.11 14.55
CA ALA A 125 -8.22 -5.45 13.70
C ALA A 125 -8.02 -4.42 12.59
N PHE A 126 -9.08 -4.04 11.88
CA PHE A 126 -9.04 -3.03 10.82
C PHE A 126 -8.57 -1.67 11.33
N VAL A 127 -9.03 -1.26 12.52
CA VAL A 127 -8.56 -0.02 13.17
C VAL A 127 -7.06 -0.09 13.43
N LEU A 128 -6.57 -1.16 14.08
CA LEU A 128 -5.14 -1.30 14.40
C LEU A 128 -4.26 -1.38 13.14
N MET A 129 -4.73 -2.08 12.10
CA MET A 129 -4.09 -2.20 10.80
C MET A 129 -4.04 -0.88 10.02
N SER A 130 -4.96 0.04 10.32
CA SER A 130 -5.03 1.36 9.69
C SER A 130 -4.10 2.41 10.30
N LEU A 131 -3.35 2.05 11.35
CA LEU A 131 -2.44 2.98 12.06
C LEU A 131 -0.97 2.73 11.63
N PRO A 132 -0.43 3.48 10.66
CA PRO A 132 0.95 3.33 10.19
C PRO A 132 1.96 3.99 11.16
N ILE A 133 1.95 3.60 12.44
CA ILE A 133 2.80 4.18 13.51
C ILE A 133 4.29 4.16 13.15
N MET A 134 4.71 3.14 12.44
CA MET A 134 6.11 3.01 12.01
C MET A 134 6.50 4.00 10.90
N GLY A 135 5.54 4.57 10.16
CA GLY A 135 5.80 5.49 9.06
C GLY A 135 6.91 5.02 8.11
N ALA A 136 7.74 5.96 7.65
CA ALA A 136 8.94 5.68 6.85
C ALA A 136 10.20 5.32 7.68
N SER A 137 10.05 4.85 8.93
CA SER A 137 11.19 4.62 9.84
C SER A 137 12.24 3.64 9.32
N ASN A 138 11.83 2.59 8.60
CA ASN A 138 12.77 1.62 8.03
C ASN A 138 13.72 2.31 7.03
N ALA A 139 13.15 3.00 6.03
CA ALA A 139 13.91 3.76 5.04
C ALA A 139 14.78 4.86 5.69
N SER A 140 14.25 5.56 6.70
CA SER A 140 14.99 6.58 7.46
C SER A 140 16.21 5.98 8.18
N LEU A 141 16.05 4.83 8.85
CA LEU A 141 17.16 4.14 9.51
C LEU A 141 18.20 3.65 8.51
N THR A 142 17.78 3.07 7.39
CA THR A 142 18.69 2.65 6.32
C THR A 142 19.52 3.83 5.81
N GLY A 143 18.88 4.99 5.57
CA GLY A 143 19.61 6.20 5.18
C GLY A 143 20.65 6.64 6.21
N GLN A 144 20.36 6.47 7.50
CA GLN A 144 21.28 6.82 8.59
C GLN A 144 22.45 5.85 8.78
N LEU A 145 22.43 4.67 8.13
CA LEU A 145 23.54 3.71 8.18
C LEU A 145 24.72 4.11 7.27
N TYR A 146 24.54 5.08 6.39
CA TYR A 146 25.55 5.49 5.41
C TYR A 146 25.93 6.95 5.58
N ARG A 147 27.16 7.29 5.20
CA ARG A 147 27.61 8.68 5.09
C ARG A 147 27.02 9.31 3.83
N SER A 148 26.93 10.64 3.79
CA SER A 148 26.36 11.38 2.66
C SER A 148 27.12 11.21 1.34
N ASP A 149 28.38 10.78 1.40
CA ASP A 149 29.25 10.49 0.25
C ASP A 149 29.23 9.01 -0.19
N ASP A 150 28.66 8.10 0.62
CA ASP A 150 28.57 6.66 0.33
C ASP A 150 27.26 6.29 -0.40
N ASN A 151 27.01 6.96 -1.53
CA ASN A 151 25.77 6.79 -2.29
C ASN A 151 25.64 5.38 -2.91
N GLY A 152 26.75 4.79 -3.36
CA GLY A 152 26.73 3.46 -4.00
C GLY A 152 26.24 2.35 -3.08
N ARG A 153 26.77 2.26 -1.84
CA ARG A 153 26.30 1.25 -0.87
C ARG A 153 24.91 1.58 -0.33
N ARG A 154 24.57 2.87 -0.23
CA ARG A 154 23.24 3.30 0.16
C ARG A 154 22.18 2.85 -0.86
N ASP A 155 22.42 3.05 -2.14
CA ASP A 155 21.49 2.65 -3.21
C ASP A 155 21.36 1.12 -3.31
N ALA A 156 22.48 0.41 -3.17
CA ALA A 156 22.48 -1.06 -3.06
C ALA A 156 21.66 -1.54 -1.84
N ALA A 157 21.72 -0.85 -0.70
CA ALA A 157 20.93 -1.19 0.47
C ALA A 157 19.42 -1.06 0.24
N PHE A 158 18.97 0.00 -0.42
CA PHE A 158 17.56 0.14 -0.84
C PHE A 158 17.14 -0.95 -1.85
N THR A 159 18.06 -1.38 -2.71
CA THR A 159 17.83 -2.51 -3.62
C THR A 159 17.64 -3.82 -2.84
N MET A 160 18.46 -4.08 -1.81
CA MET A 160 18.29 -5.26 -0.93
C MET A 160 16.95 -5.23 -0.18
N HIS A 161 16.49 -4.06 0.25
CA HIS A 161 15.15 -3.91 0.84
C HIS A 161 14.03 -4.26 -0.13
N ALA A 162 14.13 -3.83 -1.39
CA ALA A 162 13.17 -4.14 -2.42
C ALA A 162 13.13 -5.66 -2.71
N MET A 163 14.29 -6.31 -2.81
CA MET A 163 14.38 -7.77 -2.98
C MET A 163 13.71 -8.50 -1.80
N ALA A 164 14.03 -8.12 -0.56
CA ALA A 164 13.44 -8.71 0.63
C ALA A 164 11.91 -8.53 0.67
N ASN A 165 11.42 -7.34 0.31
CA ASN A 165 9.97 -7.06 0.21
C ASN A 165 9.29 -7.95 -0.84
N ASN A 166 9.89 -8.08 -2.03
CA ASN A 166 9.35 -8.88 -3.11
C ASN A 166 9.32 -10.37 -2.77
N MET A 167 10.35 -10.89 -2.10
CA MET A 167 10.37 -12.27 -1.61
C MET A 167 9.24 -12.54 -0.60
N GLY A 168 9.03 -11.63 0.36
CA GLY A 168 7.95 -11.75 1.33
C GLY A 168 6.56 -11.75 0.67
N GLY A 169 6.34 -10.82 -0.26
CA GLY A 169 5.09 -10.68 -1.01
C GLY A 169 4.83 -11.82 -1.99
N PHE A 170 5.88 -12.46 -2.51
CA PHE A 170 5.77 -13.66 -3.35
C PHE A 170 5.42 -14.91 -2.52
N LEU A 171 6.08 -15.12 -1.37
CA LEU A 171 5.89 -16.34 -0.57
C LEU A 171 4.59 -16.35 0.22
N ALA A 172 4.15 -15.20 0.73
CA ALA A 172 3.00 -15.15 1.63
C ALA A 172 1.69 -15.65 1.00
N PRO A 173 1.29 -15.24 -0.21
CA PRO A 173 0.04 -15.73 -0.81
C PRO A 173 0.06 -17.22 -1.14
N ILE A 174 1.24 -17.81 -1.41
CA ILE A 174 1.38 -19.25 -1.65
C ILE A 174 1.20 -20.02 -0.34
N LEU A 175 1.96 -19.64 0.71
CA LEU A 175 1.97 -20.36 1.98
C LEU A 175 0.69 -20.11 2.77
N ILE A 176 0.38 -18.85 3.05
CA ILE A 176 -0.75 -18.45 3.88
C ILE A 176 -2.07 -18.61 3.12
N GLY A 177 -2.09 -18.36 1.82
CA GLY A 177 -3.28 -18.63 1.00
C GLY A 177 -3.66 -20.12 1.03
N THR A 178 -2.69 -21.02 0.85
CA THR A 178 -2.92 -22.48 0.91
C THR A 178 -3.38 -22.94 2.30
N ILE A 179 -2.75 -22.46 3.37
CA ILE A 179 -3.16 -22.76 4.75
C ILE A 179 -4.56 -22.21 5.03
N GLY A 180 -4.84 -21.00 4.54
CA GLY A 180 -6.10 -20.30 4.71
C GLY A 180 -7.31 -21.00 4.08
N LEU A 181 -7.11 -21.80 3.02
CA LEU A 181 -8.17 -22.64 2.45
C LEU A 181 -8.76 -23.62 3.47
N GLN A 182 -7.95 -24.05 4.45
CA GLN A 182 -8.35 -24.98 5.50
C GLN A 182 -8.71 -24.25 6.78
N ASN A 183 -7.90 -23.25 7.17
CA ASN A 183 -8.06 -22.51 8.41
C ASN A 183 -7.55 -21.07 8.29
N TYR A 184 -8.47 -20.12 8.14
CA TYR A 184 -8.15 -18.69 8.09
C TYR A 184 -7.40 -18.19 9.33
N HIS A 185 -7.81 -18.64 10.52
CA HIS A 185 -7.22 -18.22 11.80
C HIS A 185 -5.73 -18.59 11.89
N ALA A 186 -5.36 -19.78 11.40
CA ALA A 186 -3.96 -20.19 11.34
C ALA A 186 -3.13 -19.27 10.42
N GLY A 187 -3.69 -18.88 9.27
CA GLY A 187 -3.06 -17.92 8.37
C GLY A 187 -2.84 -16.55 9.02
N PHE A 188 -3.86 -16.02 9.72
CA PHE A 188 -3.74 -14.77 10.48
C PHE A 188 -2.71 -14.87 11.61
N LEU A 189 -2.63 -16.02 12.30
CA LEU A 189 -1.63 -16.26 13.33
C LEU A 189 -0.21 -16.19 12.77
N ILE A 190 0.05 -16.85 11.64
CA ILE A 190 1.37 -16.81 10.98
C ILE A 190 1.74 -15.37 10.60
N SER A 191 0.79 -14.60 10.05
CA SER A 191 1.00 -13.18 9.76
C SER A 191 1.26 -12.35 11.03
N ALA A 192 0.55 -12.60 12.13
CA ALA A 192 0.77 -11.93 13.41
C ALA A 192 2.18 -12.22 13.95
N LEU A 193 2.60 -13.49 13.93
CA LEU A 193 3.93 -13.92 14.35
C LEU A 193 5.04 -13.29 13.49
N ALA A 194 4.84 -13.18 12.18
CA ALA A 194 5.78 -12.48 11.29
C ALA A 194 5.92 -10.99 11.66
N ALA A 195 4.81 -10.30 11.96
CA ALA A 195 4.85 -8.91 12.42
C ALA A 195 5.59 -8.79 13.77
N TYR A 196 5.30 -9.66 14.73
CA TYR A 196 6.00 -9.67 16.03
C TYR A 196 7.48 -10.01 15.90
N ALA A 197 7.85 -10.95 15.02
CA ALA A 197 9.24 -11.31 14.74
C ALA A 197 10.03 -10.10 14.25
N TYR A 198 9.46 -9.26 13.37
CA TYR A 198 10.10 -8.00 12.97
C TYR A 198 10.28 -7.05 14.16
N GLY A 199 9.24 -6.82 14.95
CA GLY A 199 9.33 -5.98 16.16
C GLY A 199 10.39 -6.47 17.14
N LEU A 200 10.46 -7.79 17.37
CA LEU A 200 11.42 -8.44 18.25
C LEU A 200 12.85 -8.34 17.72
N ALA A 201 13.07 -8.56 16.42
CA ALA A 201 14.39 -8.43 15.80
C ALA A 201 14.97 -7.03 15.99
N ILE A 202 14.14 -5.98 15.86
CA ILE A 202 14.56 -4.60 16.17
C ILE A 202 14.81 -4.43 17.68
N ALA A 203 13.95 -4.98 18.53
CA ALA A 203 14.08 -4.85 19.99
C ALA A 203 15.40 -5.45 20.52
N LEU A 204 15.80 -6.61 20.00
CA LEU A 204 17.03 -7.30 20.35
C LEU A 204 18.25 -6.67 19.66
N GLY A 205 18.11 -6.25 18.40
CA GLY A 205 19.19 -5.71 17.58
C GLY A 205 19.56 -4.24 17.85
N ARG A 206 18.64 -3.43 18.39
CA ARG A 206 18.81 -1.96 18.52
C ARG A 206 20.09 -1.51 19.22
N LYS A 207 20.53 -2.22 20.27
CA LYS A 207 21.74 -1.83 21.03
C LYS A 207 23.03 -2.19 20.29
N ARG A 208 23.04 -3.36 19.65
CA ARG A 208 24.22 -3.92 18.95
C ARG A 208 24.45 -3.25 17.59
N PHE A 209 23.39 -3.12 16.80
CA PHE A 209 23.49 -2.68 15.40
C PHE A 209 23.21 -1.20 15.19
N PHE A 210 22.66 -0.50 16.19
CA PHE A 210 22.32 0.91 16.10
C PHE A 210 22.79 1.73 17.33
N PRO A 211 24.01 1.56 17.87
CA PRO A 211 24.41 2.15 19.14
C PRO A 211 24.30 3.68 19.16
N GLY A 212 24.81 4.38 18.14
CA GLY A 212 24.76 5.85 18.05
C GLY A 212 23.35 6.41 17.85
N ILE A 213 22.55 5.73 17.02
CA ILE A 213 21.16 6.11 16.73
C ILE A 213 20.27 5.82 17.94
N TYR A 214 20.48 4.69 18.61
CA TYR A 214 19.78 4.30 19.84
C TYR A 214 20.04 5.30 20.97
N GLN A 215 21.30 5.69 21.19
CA GLN A 215 21.66 6.68 22.22
C GLN A 215 21.08 8.06 21.90
N ALA A 216 21.13 8.51 20.63
CA ALA A 216 20.50 9.75 20.21
C ALA A 216 18.98 9.71 20.41
N SER A 217 18.33 8.58 20.08
CA SER A 217 16.90 8.37 20.29
C SER A 217 16.53 8.27 21.79
N ALA A 218 17.44 7.78 22.64
CA ALA A 218 17.23 7.71 24.08
C ALA A 218 17.41 9.08 24.77
N ARG A 219 18.29 9.93 24.24
CA ARG A 219 18.54 11.31 24.72
C ARG A 219 17.57 12.34 24.16
N ARG A 220 16.91 12.05 23.03
CA ARG A 220 15.84 12.91 22.48
C ARG A 220 14.72 13.03 23.51
N GLN A 221 14.68 14.14 24.23
CA GLN A 221 13.41 14.63 24.76
C GLN A 221 12.56 15.04 23.55
N PRO A 222 11.29 14.63 23.48
CA PRO A 222 10.43 15.06 22.39
C PRO A 222 10.32 16.59 22.45
N VAL A 223 10.99 17.30 21.54
CA VAL A 223 10.83 18.76 21.38
C VAL A 223 9.48 18.99 20.71
N ILE A 224 8.41 18.69 21.43
CA ILE A 224 7.07 19.03 21.02
C ILE A 224 6.76 20.31 21.78
N GLN A 225 6.89 21.46 21.10
CA GLN A 225 6.46 22.77 21.62
C GLN A 225 5.02 22.73 22.18
N ASN A 226 4.22 21.72 21.81
CA ASN A 226 2.90 21.42 22.36
C ASN A 226 2.65 19.91 22.60
N ARG A 227 3.48 19.25 23.44
CA ARG A 227 3.28 17.83 23.85
C ARG A 227 1.84 17.54 24.29
N ARG A 228 1.23 18.51 24.96
CA ARG A 228 -0.16 18.47 25.41
C ARG A 228 -1.15 18.38 24.24
N ARG A 229 -0.98 19.16 23.16
CA ARG A 229 -1.86 19.09 21.97
C ARG A 229 -1.74 17.77 21.23
N LEU A 230 -0.54 17.19 21.16
CA LEU A 230 -0.37 15.88 20.55
C LEU A 230 -1.09 14.79 21.36
N LEU A 231 -0.92 14.80 22.69
CA LEU A 231 -1.61 13.86 23.57
C LEU A 231 -3.14 14.05 23.52
N TYR A 232 -3.62 15.29 23.43
CA TYR A 232 -5.03 15.57 23.20
C TYR A 232 -5.51 15.07 21.85
N ALA A 233 -4.77 15.30 20.76
CA ALA A 233 -5.15 14.83 19.43
C ALA A 233 -5.18 13.30 19.35
N LEU A 234 -4.19 12.61 19.93
CA LEU A 234 -4.16 11.16 20.02
C LEU A 234 -5.29 10.65 20.92
N GLY A 235 -5.51 11.26 22.08
CA GLY A 235 -6.60 10.90 23.00
C GLY A 235 -7.98 11.06 22.38
N ILE A 236 -8.23 12.17 21.67
CA ILE A 236 -9.47 12.41 20.92
C ILE A 236 -9.62 11.37 19.82
N CYS A 237 -8.56 11.08 19.06
CA CYS A 237 -8.60 10.07 18.00
C CYS A 237 -8.95 8.69 18.57
N THR A 238 -8.32 8.28 19.67
CA THR A 238 -8.64 7.02 20.36
C THR A 238 -10.07 7.01 20.90
N LEU A 239 -10.56 8.10 21.48
CA LEU A 239 -11.93 8.21 21.99
C LEU A 239 -12.97 8.15 20.86
N VAL A 240 -12.71 8.80 19.73
CA VAL A 240 -13.58 8.74 18.54
C VAL A 240 -13.63 7.32 17.99
N LEU A 241 -12.49 6.62 17.92
CA LEU A 241 -12.43 5.23 17.48
C LEU A 241 -13.17 4.28 18.43
N LEU A 242 -13.03 4.47 19.75
CA LEU A 242 -13.77 3.70 20.75
C LEU A 242 -15.26 4.00 20.71
N PHE A 243 -15.65 5.27 20.58
CA PHE A 243 -17.05 5.67 20.44
C PHE A 243 -17.68 5.10 19.17
N ALA A 244 -16.97 5.09 18.05
CA ALA A 244 -17.43 4.45 16.82
C ALA A 244 -17.60 2.93 17.00
N ALA A 245 -16.64 2.27 17.68
CA ALA A 245 -16.73 0.84 17.98
C ALA A 245 -17.97 0.52 18.83
N VAL A 246 -18.16 1.26 19.93
CA VAL A 246 -19.29 1.12 20.86
C VAL A 246 -20.61 1.47 20.15
N GLY A 247 -20.63 2.52 19.34
CA GLY A 247 -21.80 2.94 18.57
C GLY A 247 -22.23 1.90 17.54
N ILE A 248 -21.31 1.14 16.96
CA ILE A 248 -21.65 0.01 16.07
C ILE A 248 -22.25 -1.15 16.88
N VAL A 249 -21.65 -1.50 18.02
CA VAL A 249 -22.12 -2.61 18.87
C VAL A 249 -23.52 -2.35 19.42
N HIS A 250 -23.79 -1.11 19.84
CA HIS A 250 -25.11 -0.72 20.33
C HIS A 250 -26.09 -0.25 19.24
N HIS A 251 -25.73 -0.41 17.95
CA HIS A 251 -26.53 0.00 16.79
C HIS A 251 -26.88 1.51 16.74
N TRP A 252 -26.12 2.37 17.43
CA TRP A 252 -26.24 3.84 17.35
C TRP A 252 -25.69 4.39 16.03
N ILE A 253 -24.71 3.68 15.44
CA ILE A 253 -24.09 4.04 14.17
C ILE A 253 -24.21 2.81 13.25
N SER A 254 -24.86 2.98 12.10
CA SER A 254 -24.90 1.92 11.10
C SER A 254 -23.52 1.72 10.45
N PHE A 255 -23.24 0.49 10.04
CA PHE A 255 -22.02 0.17 9.30
C PHE A 255 -21.85 1.03 8.04
N GLU A 256 -22.95 1.32 7.35
CA GLU A 256 -22.97 2.21 6.18
C GLU A 256 -22.63 3.66 6.53
N ALA A 257 -23.18 4.19 7.64
CA ALA A 257 -22.87 5.54 8.07
C ALA A 257 -21.37 5.73 8.35
N LEU A 258 -20.72 4.72 8.95
CA LEU A 258 -19.26 4.74 9.14
C LEU A 258 -18.52 4.78 7.79
N LEU A 259 -18.90 3.91 6.85
CA LEU A 259 -18.28 3.88 5.52
C LEU A 259 -18.46 5.21 4.78
N HIS A 260 -19.64 5.84 4.86
CA HIS A 260 -19.87 7.16 4.28
C HIS A 260 -19.02 8.25 4.95
N GLY A 261 -18.83 8.19 6.27
CA GLY A 261 -17.93 9.08 6.98
C GLY A 261 -16.48 8.95 6.50
N ILE A 262 -15.98 7.72 6.36
CA ILE A 262 -14.63 7.45 5.84
C ILE A 262 -14.51 7.93 4.39
N THR A 263 -15.51 7.67 3.56
CA THR A 263 -15.56 8.16 2.18
C THR A 263 -15.46 9.69 2.15
N ALA A 264 -16.29 10.41 2.92
CA ALA A 264 -16.27 11.86 2.97
C ALA A 264 -14.88 12.40 3.33
N VAL A 265 -14.25 11.87 4.38
CA VAL A 265 -12.88 12.24 4.79
C VAL A 265 -11.86 11.93 3.70
N SER A 266 -12.02 10.82 2.99
CA SER A 266 -11.13 10.37 1.92
C SER A 266 -11.11 11.31 0.72
N PHE A 267 -12.19 12.06 0.47
CA PHE A 267 -12.20 13.12 -0.54
C PHE A 267 -11.77 14.46 0.05
N VAL A 268 -12.32 14.86 1.19
CA VAL A 268 -12.13 16.19 1.77
C VAL A 268 -10.66 16.44 2.13
N VAL A 269 -10.00 15.51 2.82
CA VAL A 269 -8.64 15.73 3.32
C VAL A 269 -7.62 15.91 2.19
N PRO A 270 -7.52 15.01 1.18
CA PRO A 270 -6.60 15.21 0.05
C PRO A 270 -6.88 16.48 -0.76
N ILE A 271 -8.16 16.81 -1.00
CA ILE A 271 -8.54 18.00 -1.77
C ILE A 271 -8.16 19.26 -1.01
N VAL A 272 -8.47 19.35 0.29
CA VAL A 272 -8.08 20.50 1.13
C VAL A 272 -6.57 20.61 1.23
N PHE A 273 -5.84 19.50 1.35
CA PHE A 273 -4.38 19.48 1.37
C PHE A 273 -3.80 20.06 0.06
N LEU A 274 -4.30 19.61 -1.09
CA LEU A 274 -3.88 20.10 -2.40
C LEU A 274 -4.22 21.59 -2.60
N LEU A 275 -5.41 22.03 -2.20
CA LEU A 275 -5.83 23.43 -2.27
C LEU A 275 -4.99 24.33 -1.36
N ARG A 276 -4.61 23.85 -0.17
CA ARG A 276 -3.71 24.58 0.73
C ARG A 276 -2.33 24.76 0.13
N ILE A 277 -1.76 23.73 -0.50
CA ILE A 277 -0.48 23.86 -1.21
C ILE A 277 -0.63 24.88 -2.34
N ARG A 278 -1.65 24.74 -3.20
CA ARG A 278 -1.88 25.62 -4.35
C ARG A 278 -2.05 27.10 -3.96
N ASN A 279 -2.75 27.36 -2.86
CA ASN A 279 -3.08 28.71 -2.41
C ASN A 279 -2.07 29.25 -1.38
N HIS A 280 -0.96 28.56 -1.13
CA HIS A 280 0.02 28.99 -0.16
C HIS A 280 0.68 30.32 -0.58
N ALA A 281 0.69 31.30 0.32
CA ALA A 281 1.11 32.68 0.02
C ALA A 281 2.56 32.76 -0.49
N ALA A 282 3.42 31.84 -0.08
CA ALA A 282 4.82 31.78 -0.47
C ALA A 282 5.07 31.37 -1.95
N LEU A 283 4.05 30.88 -2.67
CA LEU A 283 4.19 30.50 -4.07
C LEU A 283 4.08 31.72 -5.00
N SER A 284 5.09 31.89 -5.85
CA SER A 284 5.07 32.85 -6.95
C SER A 284 3.99 32.53 -8.00
N LEU A 285 3.65 33.49 -8.86
CA LEU A 285 2.67 33.30 -9.93
C LEU A 285 3.07 32.16 -10.89
N GLN A 286 4.36 32.07 -11.26
CA GLN A 286 4.87 31.00 -12.12
C GLN A 286 4.80 29.63 -11.44
N GLU A 287 5.09 29.54 -10.14
CA GLU A 287 4.98 28.28 -9.38
C GLU A 287 3.54 27.82 -9.23
N ARG A 288 2.58 28.75 -9.05
CA ARG A 288 1.15 28.40 -9.04
C ARG A 288 0.66 27.89 -10.38
N GLN A 289 1.25 28.34 -11.49
CA GLN A 289 0.92 27.83 -12.82
C GLN A 289 1.33 26.35 -12.97
N ARG A 290 2.44 25.92 -12.34
CA ARG A 290 2.88 24.50 -12.31
C ARG A 290 1.92 23.58 -11.55
N MET A 291 1.12 24.11 -10.63
CA MET A 291 0.11 23.32 -9.92
C MET A 291 -1.03 22.85 -10.84
N ARG A 292 -1.34 23.56 -11.92
CA ARG A 292 -2.40 23.16 -12.86
C ARG A 292 -2.08 21.84 -13.60
N PRO A 293 -0.92 21.66 -14.26
CA PRO A 293 -0.54 20.37 -14.84
C PRO A 293 -0.39 19.27 -13.79
N PHE A 294 0.05 19.59 -12.56
CA PHE A 294 0.05 18.62 -11.47
C PHE A 294 -1.36 18.14 -11.09
N CYS A 295 -2.36 19.04 -10.96
CA CYS A 295 -3.74 18.63 -10.67
C CYS A 295 -4.30 17.70 -11.75
N LYS A 296 -3.97 17.93 -13.03
CA LYS A 296 -4.36 17.06 -14.14
C LYS A 296 -3.75 15.66 -14.01
N LEU A 297 -2.44 15.61 -13.71
CA LEU A 297 -1.71 14.38 -13.43
C LEU A 297 -2.29 13.63 -12.21
N PHE A 298 -2.66 14.37 -11.15
CA PHE A 298 -3.28 13.82 -9.94
C PHE A 298 -4.64 13.16 -10.22
N VAL A 299 -5.51 13.77 -11.03
CA VAL A 299 -6.81 13.19 -11.40
C VAL A 299 -6.64 11.84 -12.11
N VAL A 300 -5.67 11.76 -13.03
CA VAL A 300 -5.37 10.51 -13.72
C VAL A 300 -4.79 9.47 -12.77
N GLN A 301 -3.95 9.89 -11.84
CA GLN A 301 -3.40 8.99 -10.83
C GLN A 301 -4.47 8.43 -9.88
N VAL A 302 -5.57 9.15 -9.60
CA VAL A 302 -6.71 8.58 -8.86
C VAL A 302 -7.30 7.37 -9.60
N VAL A 303 -7.41 7.42 -10.93
CA VAL A 303 -7.90 6.30 -11.75
C VAL A 303 -6.93 5.12 -11.75
N ILE A 304 -5.62 5.40 -11.84
CA ILE A 304 -4.59 4.35 -11.75
C ILE A 304 -4.58 3.72 -10.36
N ALA A 305 -4.70 4.53 -9.30
CA ALA A 305 -4.80 4.05 -7.92
C ALA A 305 -6.06 3.20 -7.69
N LEU A 306 -7.18 3.51 -8.35
CA LEU A 306 -8.40 2.70 -8.28
C LEU A 306 -8.16 1.26 -8.78
N SER A 307 -7.38 1.11 -9.86
CA SER A 307 -6.94 -0.21 -10.32
C SER A 307 -6.16 -0.97 -9.24
N ALA A 308 -5.28 -0.31 -8.49
CA ALA A 308 -4.51 -0.95 -7.43
C ALA A 308 -5.39 -1.47 -6.28
N VAL A 309 -6.47 -0.76 -5.94
CA VAL A 309 -7.45 -1.22 -4.94
C VAL A 309 -8.19 -2.46 -5.43
N PHE A 310 -8.55 -2.51 -6.73
CA PHE A 310 -9.30 -3.62 -7.30
C PHE A 310 -8.51 -4.94 -7.35
N ILE A 311 -7.17 -4.88 -7.46
CA ILE A 311 -6.30 -6.07 -7.39
C ILE A 311 -6.50 -6.84 -6.07
N ASN A 312 -6.64 -6.13 -4.95
CA ASN A 312 -6.77 -6.75 -3.63
C ASN A 312 -8.24 -7.01 -3.22
N THR A 313 -9.19 -6.63 -4.07
CA THR A 313 -10.63 -6.74 -3.79
C THR A 313 -11.36 -7.49 -4.88
N GLY A 314 -11.89 -6.79 -5.89
CA GLY A 314 -12.69 -7.40 -6.97
C GLY A 314 -11.95 -8.49 -7.74
N LEU A 315 -10.64 -8.33 -7.99
CA LEU A 315 -9.83 -9.36 -8.64
C LEU A 315 -9.67 -10.61 -7.76
N ALA A 316 -9.49 -10.44 -6.45
CA ALA A 316 -9.40 -11.57 -5.53
C ALA A 316 -10.69 -12.40 -5.53
N VAL A 317 -11.85 -11.73 -5.51
CA VAL A 317 -13.17 -12.39 -5.63
C VAL A 317 -13.29 -13.10 -6.97
N PHE A 318 -12.95 -12.43 -8.07
CA PHE A 318 -12.97 -13.00 -9.42
C PHE A 318 -12.14 -14.29 -9.54
N ILE A 319 -10.93 -14.31 -8.99
CA ILE A 319 -10.06 -15.49 -9.03
C ILE A 319 -10.70 -16.67 -8.28
N GLU A 320 -11.37 -16.42 -7.15
CA GLU A 320 -12.02 -17.50 -6.41
C GLU A 320 -13.26 -18.03 -7.12
N THR A 321 -14.12 -17.14 -7.62
CA THR A 321 -15.46 -17.50 -8.10
C THR A 321 -15.52 -17.90 -9.58
N SER A 322 -14.57 -17.42 -10.39
CA SER A 322 -14.71 -17.42 -11.85
C SER A 322 -13.52 -18.00 -12.60
N ILE A 323 -12.38 -18.25 -11.95
CA ILE A 323 -11.21 -18.86 -12.59
C ILE A 323 -11.14 -20.34 -12.26
N ASP A 324 -10.76 -21.19 -13.23
CA ASP A 324 -10.40 -22.57 -12.97
C ASP A 324 -9.03 -22.63 -12.27
N ARG A 325 -9.07 -23.01 -11.00
CA ARG A 325 -7.89 -23.05 -10.12
C ARG A 325 -7.22 -24.42 -10.08
N ARG A 326 -7.66 -25.38 -10.89
CA ARG A 326 -7.03 -26.71 -11.00
C ARG A 326 -5.85 -26.62 -11.96
N LEU A 327 -4.65 -26.51 -11.40
CA LEU A 327 -3.40 -26.52 -12.17
C LEU A 327 -2.71 -27.86 -11.97
N PHE A 328 -2.44 -28.59 -13.04
CA PHE A 328 -1.75 -29.89 -12.99
C PHE A 328 -2.38 -30.90 -12.01
N GLY A 329 -3.71 -30.88 -11.86
CA GLY A 329 -4.45 -31.76 -10.93
C GLY A 329 -4.50 -31.28 -9.48
N ILE A 330 -3.85 -30.16 -9.13
CA ILE A 330 -3.85 -29.59 -7.78
C ILE A 330 -4.73 -28.33 -7.76
N THR A 331 -5.57 -28.20 -6.74
CA THR A 331 -6.37 -26.97 -6.55
C THR A 331 -5.51 -25.91 -5.89
N VAL A 332 -5.21 -24.84 -6.62
CA VAL A 332 -4.38 -23.73 -6.16
C VAL A 332 -5.24 -22.71 -5.41
N ALA A 333 -4.71 -22.16 -4.32
CA ALA A 333 -5.36 -21.11 -3.57
C ALA A 333 -5.53 -19.86 -4.45
N PRO A 334 -6.69 -19.17 -4.41
CA PRO A 334 -6.93 -17.97 -5.22
C PRO A 334 -5.82 -16.91 -5.07
N ALA A 335 -5.37 -16.68 -3.83
CA ALA A 335 -4.31 -15.72 -3.57
C ALA A 335 -2.94 -16.11 -4.13
N ALA A 336 -2.65 -17.39 -4.33
CA ALA A 336 -1.37 -17.80 -4.92
C ALA A 336 -1.17 -17.28 -6.35
N PHE A 337 -2.26 -16.92 -7.05
CA PHE A 337 -2.17 -16.25 -8.35
C PHE A 337 -1.53 -14.85 -8.26
N THR A 338 -1.67 -14.13 -7.14
CA THR A 338 -0.99 -12.82 -6.99
C THR A 338 0.53 -12.98 -6.92
N SER A 339 1.03 -14.12 -6.44
CA SER A 339 2.47 -14.44 -6.48
C SER A 339 2.99 -14.62 -7.90
N ILE A 340 2.16 -15.12 -8.82
CA ILE A 340 2.51 -15.17 -10.26
C ILE A 340 2.70 -13.75 -10.79
N SER A 341 1.79 -12.83 -10.43
CA SER A 341 1.93 -11.40 -10.76
C SER A 341 3.24 -10.81 -10.21
N SER A 342 3.56 -11.07 -8.93
CA SER A 342 4.82 -10.61 -8.32
C SER A 342 6.05 -11.16 -9.04
N LEU A 343 6.05 -12.44 -9.43
CA LEU A 343 7.16 -13.04 -10.17
C LEU A 343 7.33 -12.39 -11.54
N ILE A 344 6.23 -12.18 -12.28
CA ILE A 344 6.25 -11.47 -13.56
C ILE A 344 6.83 -10.06 -13.37
N GLY A 345 6.39 -9.32 -12.35
CA GLY A 345 6.92 -7.99 -12.05
C GLY A 345 8.43 -7.97 -11.78
N ILE A 346 8.93 -8.92 -10.99
CA ILE A 346 10.37 -9.08 -10.70
C ILE A 346 11.17 -9.32 -11.99
N LEU A 347 10.65 -10.18 -12.90
CA LEU A 347 11.31 -10.48 -14.17
C LEU A 347 11.23 -9.31 -15.17
N MET A 348 10.12 -8.55 -15.16
CA MET A 348 9.92 -7.41 -16.05
C MET A 348 10.73 -6.18 -15.65
N GLY A 349 11.03 -5.97 -14.37
CA GLY A 349 11.82 -4.82 -13.91
C GLY A 349 13.15 -4.65 -14.65
N PRO A 350 14.06 -5.65 -14.64
CA PRO A 350 15.32 -5.61 -15.38
C PRO A 350 15.13 -5.42 -16.90
N LEU A 351 14.08 -6.02 -17.48
CA LEU A 351 13.75 -5.87 -18.90
C LEU A 351 13.42 -4.41 -19.25
N PHE A 352 12.59 -3.74 -18.47
CA PHE A 352 12.25 -2.33 -18.70
C PHE A 352 13.47 -1.43 -18.45
N VAL A 353 14.29 -1.70 -17.43
CA VAL A 353 15.55 -0.97 -17.21
C VAL A 353 16.46 -1.08 -18.44
N TRP A 354 16.69 -2.29 -18.96
CA TRP A 354 17.48 -2.50 -20.18
C TRP A 354 16.88 -1.78 -21.40
N LEU A 355 15.55 -1.85 -21.58
CA LEU A 355 14.83 -1.21 -22.67
C LEU A 355 15.06 0.32 -22.66
N TRP A 356 14.96 0.96 -21.50
CA TRP A 356 15.12 2.42 -21.39
C TRP A 356 16.57 2.90 -21.37
N THR A 357 17.51 2.07 -20.89
CA THR A 357 18.92 2.50 -20.78
C THR A 357 19.71 2.23 -22.06
N LYS A 358 19.41 1.16 -22.79
CA LYS A 358 20.13 0.80 -24.04
C LYS A 358 19.34 1.11 -25.30
N LYS A 359 18.09 0.68 -25.39
CA LYS A 359 17.34 0.67 -26.66
C LYS A 359 16.57 1.96 -26.94
N LEU A 360 15.98 2.58 -25.91
CA LEU A 360 15.09 3.74 -26.03
C LEU A 360 15.60 4.97 -25.25
N ARG A 361 16.92 5.06 -25.02
CA ARG A 361 17.58 6.04 -24.15
C ARG A 361 17.21 7.49 -24.42
N THR A 362 17.02 7.86 -25.68
CA THR A 362 16.81 9.24 -26.11
C THR A 362 15.49 9.48 -26.84
N GLY A 363 14.68 8.43 -27.08
CA GLY A 363 13.58 8.50 -28.05
C GLY A 363 12.18 8.79 -27.48
N VAL A 364 11.93 8.51 -26.19
CA VAL A 364 10.55 8.53 -25.64
C VAL A 364 10.43 9.51 -24.47
N PRO A 365 9.65 10.60 -24.61
CA PRO A 365 9.31 11.52 -23.52
C PRO A 365 8.65 10.81 -22.33
N THR A 366 8.88 11.32 -21.11
CA THR A 366 8.33 10.75 -19.87
C THR A 366 6.80 10.66 -19.89
N SER A 367 6.13 11.69 -20.41
CA SER A 367 4.67 11.72 -20.58
C SER A 367 4.14 10.61 -21.50
N ARG A 368 4.84 10.32 -22.60
CA ARG A 368 4.48 9.22 -23.51
C ARG A 368 4.69 7.85 -22.86
N LYS A 369 5.71 7.69 -22.02
CA LYS A 369 5.89 6.46 -21.22
C LYS A 369 4.70 6.28 -20.25
N PHE A 370 4.24 7.35 -19.62
CA PHE A 370 3.08 7.32 -18.73
C PHE A 370 1.79 6.93 -19.48
N ILE A 371 1.53 7.53 -20.65
CA ILE A 371 0.39 7.15 -21.52
C ILE A 371 0.46 5.68 -21.94
N LEU A 372 1.63 5.21 -22.36
CA LEU A 372 1.83 3.81 -22.73
C LEU A 372 1.52 2.87 -21.56
N GLY A 373 1.93 3.24 -20.34
CA GLY A 373 1.59 2.50 -19.14
C GLY A 373 0.08 2.44 -18.89
N MET A 374 -0.62 3.56 -19.04
CA MET A 374 -2.08 3.59 -18.92
C MET A 374 -2.79 2.76 -19.98
N LEU A 375 -2.27 2.73 -21.22
CA LEU A 375 -2.78 1.87 -22.28
C LEU A 375 -2.59 0.39 -21.94
N PHE A 376 -1.41 0.00 -21.44
CA PHE A 376 -1.20 -1.37 -20.95
C PHE A 376 -2.15 -1.72 -19.79
N MET A 377 -2.43 -0.77 -18.89
CA MET A 377 -3.38 -0.96 -17.79
C MET A 377 -4.79 -1.18 -18.33
N SER A 378 -5.26 -0.31 -19.23
CA SER A 378 -6.57 -0.44 -19.88
C SER A 378 -6.69 -1.77 -20.62
N ALA A 379 -5.65 -2.14 -21.38
CA ALA A 379 -5.60 -3.43 -22.08
C ALA A 379 -5.64 -4.62 -21.11
N ALA A 380 -4.97 -4.57 -19.95
CA ALA A 380 -5.08 -5.62 -18.94
C ALA A 380 -6.56 -5.83 -18.54
N TYR A 381 -7.25 -4.76 -18.15
CA TYR A 381 -8.67 -4.83 -17.80
C TYR A 381 -9.56 -5.26 -18.97
N ALA A 382 -9.25 -4.83 -20.21
CA ALA A 382 -9.97 -5.28 -21.39
C ALA A 382 -9.85 -6.80 -21.58
N ILE A 383 -8.63 -7.34 -21.46
CA ILE A 383 -8.34 -8.76 -21.66
C ILE A 383 -9.09 -9.63 -20.65
N VAL A 384 -9.07 -9.27 -19.36
CA VAL A 384 -9.80 -10.03 -18.33
C VAL A 384 -11.33 -9.91 -18.48
N SER A 385 -11.80 -8.87 -19.17
CA SER A 385 -13.23 -8.66 -19.45
C SER A 385 -13.76 -9.51 -20.61
N ILE A 386 -12.91 -9.99 -21.52
CA ILE A 386 -13.33 -10.76 -22.70
C ILE A 386 -14.19 -11.98 -22.32
N PRO A 387 -13.75 -12.92 -21.45
CA PRO A 387 -14.58 -14.09 -21.11
C PRO A 387 -15.90 -13.71 -20.42
N ILE A 388 -15.91 -12.60 -19.68
CA ILE A 388 -17.09 -12.06 -18.99
C ILE A 388 -18.11 -11.56 -20.02
N LEU A 389 -17.67 -10.78 -21.00
CA LEU A 389 -18.53 -10.20 -22.04
C LEU A 389 -19.03 -11.23 -23.05
N LEU A 390 -18.27 -12.29 -23.29
CA LEU A 390 -18.69 -13.41 -24.13
C LEU A 390 -19.75 -14.30 -23.45
N GLY A 391 -20.06 -14.08 -22.17
CA GLY A 391 -21.07 -14.83 -21.44
C GLY A 391 -20.75 -16.33 -21.35
N GLN A 392 -19.47 -16.70 -21.32
CA GLN A 392 -19.09 -18.10 -21.21
C GLN A 392 -19.62 -18.69 -19.89
N ASN A 393 -20.33 -19.83 -20.01
CA ASN A 393 -20.84 -20.55 -18.86
C ASN A 393 -19.73 -21.42 -18.25
N GLY A 394 -19.49 -21.27 -16.94
CA GLY A 394 -18.49 -22.05 -16.20
C GLY A 394 -17.27 -21.25 -15.76
N LEU A 395 -16.23 -21.96 -15.34
CA LEU A 395 -14.96 -21.36 -14.89
C LEU A 395 -14.09 -20.98 -16.11
N TYR A 396 -13.46 -19.82 -16.05
CA TYR A 396 -12.58 -19.32 -17.09
C TYR A 396 -11.16 -19.87 -16.94
N SER A 397 -10.48 -20.04 -18.07
CA SER A 397 -9.08 -20.47 -18.09
C SER A 397 -8.17 -19.50 -17.32
N PRO A 398 -7.23 -20.01 -16.50
CA PRO A 398 -6.25 -19.17 -15.78
C PRO A 398 -5.30 -18.41 -16.73
N LEU A 399 -5.25 -18.76 -18.02
CA LEU A 399 -4.47 -18.04 -19.03
C LEU A 399 -4.93 -16.58 -19.19
N TRP A 400 -6.23 -16.29 -19.04
CA TRP A 400 -6.74 -14.92 -19.06
C TRP A 400 -6.10 -14.07 -17.97
N LEU A 401 -5.92 -14.66 -16.79
CA LEU A 401 -5.31 -14.00 -15.65
C LEU A 401 -3.79 -13.85 -15.83
N LEU A 402 -3.12 -14.83 -16.44
CA LEU A 402 -1.70 -14.73 -16.77
C LEU A 402 -1.42 -13.56 -17.71
N VAL A 403 -2.20 -13.44 -18.80
CA VAL A 403 -2.06 -12.34 -19.75
C VAL A 403 -2.42 -11.00 -19.09
N TYR A 404 -3.47 -10.96 -18.27
CA TYR A 404 -3.80 -9.80 -17.44
C TYR A 404 -2.60 -9.35 -16.59
N PHE A 405 -1.93 -10.28 -15.89
CA PHE A 405 -0.77 -9.93 -15.06
C PHE A 405 0.43 -9.43 -15.86
N VAL A 406 0.68 -9.96 -17.06
CA VAL A 406 1.76 -9.44 -17.93
C VAL A 406 1.51 -7.97 -18.30
N PHE A 407 0.30 -7.65 -18.76
CA PHE A 407 -0.07 -6.28 -19.14
C PHE A 407 -0.13 -5.35 -17.92
N LEU A 408 -0.65 -5.83 -16.80
CA LEU A 408 -0.70 -5.08 -15.54
C LEU A 408 0.71 -4.73 -15.05
N ASN A 409 1.65 -5.68 -15.05
CA ASN A 409 3.02 -5.43 -14.62
C ASN A 409 3.78 -4.53 -15.60
N ALA A 410 3.54 -4.64 -16.93
CA ALA A 410 4.05 -3.67 -17.90
C ALA A 410 3.56 -2.25 -17.57
N ALA A 411 2.27 -2.11 -17.27
CA ALA A 411 1.66 -0.83 -16.91
C ALA A 411 2.29 -0.24 -15.64
N GLN A 412 2.45 -1.03 -14.59
CA GLN A 412 3.04 -0.57 -13.32
C GLN A 412 4.49 -0.12 -13.49
N ASN A 413 5.31 -0.88 -14.21
CA ASN A 413 6.71 -0.52 -14.51
C ASN A 413 6.84 0.78 -15.33
N LEU A 414 5.78 1.15 -16.06
CA LEU A 414 5.72 2.39 -16.82
C LEU A 414 5.18 3.55 -15.97
N CYS A 415 4.00 3.41 -15.36
CA CYS A 415 3.29 4.49 -14.68
C CYS A 415 3.94 4.94 -13.36
N GLU A 416 4.38 4.00 -12.52
CA GLU A 416 4.85 4.30 -11.17
C GLU A 416 6.13 5.18 -11.16
N PRO A 417 7.25 4.76 -11.79
CA PRO A 417 8.47 5.57 -11.76
C PRO A 417 8.34 6.87 -12.56
N THR A 418 7.54 6.87 -13.63
CA THR A 418 7.32 8.07 -14.43
C THR A 418 6.43 9.07 -13.70
N GLY A 419 5.38 8.64 -13.01
CA GLY A 419 4.52 9.50 -12.21
C GLY A 419 5.25 10.22 -11.07
N ILE A 420 6.11 9.49 -10.33
CA ILE A 420 6.97 10.07 -9.29
C ILE A 420 7.94 11.11 -9.90
N SER A 421 8.55 10.78 -11.04
CA SER A 421 9.47 11.67 -11.76
C SER A 421 8.78 12.94 -12.27
N MET A 422 7.58 12.81 -12.85
CA MET A 422 6.77 13.94 -13.32
C MET A 422 6.34 14.83 -12.15
N THR A 423 5.95 14.23 -11.03
CA THR A 423 5.62 14.96 -9.80
C THR A 423 6.79 15.79 -9.28
N ALA A 424 8.01 15.23 -9.29
CA ALA A 424 9.21 15.96 -8.89
C ALA A 424 9.50 17.16 -9.82
N ARG A 425 9.38 16.99 -11.13
CA ARG A 425 9.60 18.08 -12.11
C ARG A 425 8.56 19.19 -12.02
N LEU A 426 7.30 18.84 -11.77
CA LEU A 426 6.20 19.79 -11.64
C LEU A 426 6.18 20.52 -10.29
N ALA A 427 6.96 20.05 -9.31
CA ALA A 427 6.98 20.65 -7.98
C ALA A 427 7.56 22.08 -7.98
N PRO A 428 6.90 23.02 -7.27
CA PRO A 428 7.51 24.30 -6.90
C PRO A 428 8.77 24.11 -6.05
N LYS A 429 9.65 25.12 -6.03
CA LYS A 429 10.88 25.06 -5.23
C LYS A 429 10.52 24.84 -3.76
N ASN A 430 11.15 23.85 -3.13
CA ASN A 430 10.92 23.44 -1.72
C ASN A 430 9.56 22.77 -1.42
N TYR A 431 8.72 22.46 -2.43
CA TYR A 431 7.43 21.76 -2.24
C TYR A 431 7.42 20.32 -2.77
N GLU A 432 8.55 19.79 -3.24
CA GLU A 432 8.62 18.45 -3.83
C GLU A 432 8.08 17.37 -2.89
N ALA A 433 8.55 17.32 -1.64
CA ALA A 433 8.09 16.32 -0.66
C ALA A 433 6.57 16.41 -0.39
N GLN A 434 6.02 17.61 -0.37
CA GLN A 434 4.59 17.87 -0.17
C GLN A 434 3.79 17.46 -1.40
N LEU A 435 4.29 17.67 -2.62
CA LEU A 435 3.63 17.18 -3.84
C LEU A 435 3.74 15.66 -3.99
N GLN A 436 4.86 15.03 -3.60
CA GLN A 436 4.94 13.56 -3.53
C GLN A 436 3.96 13.00 -2.50
N SER A 437 3.77 13.70 -1.38
CA SER A 437 2.73 13.36 -0.40
C SER A 437 1.34 13.56 -0.99
N ALA A 438 1.09 14.64 -1.74
CA ALA A 438 -0.18 14.87 -2.41
C ALA A 438 -0.45 13.79 -3.47
N TRP A 439 0.56 13.40 -4.25
CA TRP A 439 0.50 12.32 -5.23
C TRP A 439 0.06 11.01 -4.57
N SER A 440 0.66 10.61 -3.44
CA SER A 440 0.27 9.37 -2.76
C SER A 440 -1.14 9.43 -2.16
N GLN A 441 -1.68 10.61 -1.86
CA GLN A 441 -3.07 10.78 -1.41
C GLN A 441 -4.10 10.51 -2.52
N SER A 442 -3.69 10.30 -3.77
CA SER A 442 -4.61 9.76 -4.80
C SER A 442 -5.16 8.40 -4.39
N ASN A 443 -4.37 7.59 -3.66
CA ASN A 443 -4.78 6.29 -3.14
C ASN A 443 -5.91 6.43 -2.13
N THR A 444 -5.89 7.47 -1.30
CA THR A 444 -6.96 7.78 -0.36
C THR A 444 -8.28 8.02 -1.11
N ILE A 445 -8.27 8.87 -2.13
CA ILE A 445 -9.46 9.14 -2.95
C ILE A 445 -9.92 7.86 -3.66
N ALA A 446 -9.00 7.09 -4.25
CA ALA A 446 -9.31 5.84 -4.94
C ALA A 446 -9.98 4.81 -4.02
N ASN A 447 -9.50 4.68 -2.77
CA ASN A 447 -10.15 3.84 -1.76
C ASN A 447 -11.54 4.39 -1.41
N GLY A 448 -11.71 5.71 -1.26
CA GLY A 448 -13.02 6.34 -1.06
C GLY A 448 -14.02 6.06 -2.20
N ILE A 449 -13.57 6.14 -3.45
CA ILE A 449 -14.37 5.74 -4.63
C ILE A 449 -14.73 4.26 -4.55
N SER A 450 -13.77 3.41 -4.19
CA SER A 450 -13.98 1.96 -4.09
C SER A 450 -15.04 1.59 -3.05
N ILE A 451 -15.09 2.29 -1.91
CA ILE A 451 -16.14 2.08 -0.89
C ILE A 451 -17.53 2.26 -1.52
N LEU A 452 -17.75 3.35 -2.26
CA LEU A 452 -19.02 3.65 -2.92
C LEU A 452 -19.34 2.62 -4.01
N VAL A 453 -18.35 2.28 -4.83
CA VAL A 453 -18.53 1.31 -5.93
C VAL A 453 -18.93 -0.06 -5.38
N PHE A 454 -18.28 -0.55 -4.34
CA PHE A 454 -18.60 -1.87 -3.77
C PHE A 454 -19.92 -1.90 -3.00
N GLN A 455 -20.40 -0.77 -2.48
CA GLN A 455 -21.75 -0.66 -1.92
C GLN A 455 -22.85 -0.79 -2.98
N LEU A 456 -22.59 -0.31 -4.20
CA LEU A 456 -23.51 -0.47 -5.34
C LEU A 456 -23.45 -1.89 -5.92
N VAL A 457 -22.35 -2.60 -5.69
CA VAL A 457 -22.01 -3.85 -6.37
C VAL A 457 -21.71 -4.94 -5.34
N ASN A 458 -22.77 -5.46 -4.73
CA ASN A 458 -22.68 -6.28 -3.52
C ASN A 458 -22.32 -7.75 -3.76
N ASP A 459 -22.50 -8.26 -4.98
CA ASP A 459 -22.30 -9.66 -5.35
C ASP A 459 -21.19 -9.84 -6.40
N ALA A 460 -20.68 -11.07 -6.52
CA ALA A 460 -19.57 -11.40 -7.42
C ALA A 460 -19.87 -11.00 -8.86
N ARG A 461 -21.08 -11.28 -9.37
CA ARG A 461 -21.43 -11.02 -10.77
C ARG A 461 -21.43 -9.53 -11.06
N GLY A 462 -21.99 -8.74 -10.14
CA GLY A 462 -21.85 -7.29 -10.21
C GLY A 462 -20.39 -6.85 -10.28
N GLN A 463 -19.52 -7.42 -9.42
CA GLN A 463 -18.10 -7.03 -9.36
C GLN A 463 -17.35 -7.37 -10.66
N LEU A 464 -17.79 -8.39 -11.40
CA LEU A 464 -17.24 -8.70 -12.72
C LEU A 464 -17.44 -7.56 -13.73
N LEU A 465 -18.54 -6.81 -13.64
CA LEU A 465 -18.81 -5.68 -14.52
C LEU A 465 -17.86 -4.49 -14.26
N LEU A 466 -17.14 -4.49 -13.13
CA LEU A 466 -16.15 -3.46 -12.85
C LEU A 466 -14.92 -3.56 -13.77
N PHE A 467 -14.56 -4.75 -14.26
CA PHE A 467 -13.41 -4.90 -15.14
C PHE A 467 -13.58 -4.15 -16.49
N PRO A 468 -14.69 -4.33 -17.24
CA PRO A 468 -14.88 -3.60 -18.49
C PRO A 468 -15.07 -2.10 -18.25
N LEU A 469 -15.74 -1.70 -17.16
CA LEU A 469 -15.87 -0.29 -16.77
C LEU A 469 -14.50 0.34 -16.46
N MET A 470 -13.61 -0.37 -15.77
CA MET A 470 -12.25 0.09 -15.51
C MET A 470 -11.44 0.22 -16.79
N SER A 471 -11.58 -0.72 -17.72
CA SER A 471 -10.95 -0.62 -19.05
C SER A 471 -11.34 0.67 -19.78
N LEU A 472 -12.64 0.97 -19.83
CA LEU A 472 -13.18 2.19 -20.44
C LEU A 472 -12.77 3.46 -19.70
N LEU A 473 -12.76 3.43 -18.36
CA LEU A 473 -12.36 4.56 -17.53
C LEU A 473 -10.87 4.90 -17.75
N LEU A 474 -10.01 3.88 -17.79
CA LEU A 474 -8.58 4.03 -18.08
C LEU A 474 -8.34 4.53 -19.50
N LEU A 475 -9.06 3.99 -20.49
CA LEU A 475 -8.98 4.45 -21.88
C LEU A 475 -9.42 5.92 -22.01
N SER A 476 -10.51 6.29 -21.32
CA SER A 476 -10.96 7.69 -21.25
C SER A 476 -9.89 8.58 -20.61
N GLY A 477 -9.24 8.08 -19.55
CA GLY A 477 -8.09 8.71 -18.91
C GLY A 477 -6.92 8.93 -19.88
N VAL A 478 -6.61 7.94 -20.73
CA VAL A 478 -5.57 8.06 -21.77
C VAL A 478 -5.90 9.20 -22.73
N LEU A 479 -7.13 9.25 -23.25
CA LEU A 479 -7.55 10.29 -24.19
C LEU A 479 -7.51 11.69 -23.56
N LEU A 480 -7.94 11.81 -22.30
CA LEU A 480 -7.87 13.07 -21.55
C LEU A 480 -6.42 13.50 -21.30
N PHE A 481 -5.57 12.58 -20.85
CA PHE A 481 -4.16 12.90 -20.55
C PHE A 481 -3.38 13.23 -21.83
N HIS A 482 -3.65 12.53 -22.93
CA HIS A 482 -3.07 12.85 -24.25
C HIS A 482 -3.40 14.29 -24.68
N ARG A 483 -4.64 14.76 -24.45
CA ARG A 483 -5.01 16.16 -24.71
C ARG A 483 -4.27 17.16 -23.82
N TRP A 484 -3.83 16.74 -22.63
CA TRP A 484 -3.12 17.59 -21.69
C TRP A 484 -1.60 17.55 -21.84
N ILE A 485 -1.08 16.63 -22.67
CA ILE A 485 0.34 16.30 -22.73
C ILE A 485 1.21 17.52 -23.04
N THR A 486 0.82 18.35 -24.01
CA THR A 486 1.58 19.53 -24.43
C THR A 486 1.74 20.55 -23.31
N GLY A 487 0.68 20.73 -22.50
CA GLY A 487 0.70 21.62 -21.35
C GLY A 487 1.43 21.07 -20.13
N ILE A 488 1.72 19.77 -20.08
CA ILE A 488 2.54 19.15 -19.03
C ILE A 488 4.00 19.12 -19.47
N ASP A 489 4.26 18.73 -20.72
CA ASP A 489 5.58 18.69 -21.35
C ASP A 489 6.24 20.07 -21.38
N ALA A 490 5.47 21.17 -21.50
CA ALA A 490 6.01 22.53 -21.44
C ALA A 490 6.68 22.90 -20.10
N TYR A 491 6.44 22.13 -19.03
CA TYR A 491 7.01 22.37 -17.69
C TYR A 491 8.01 21.30 -17.25
N MET A 492 8.30 20.30 -18.11
CA MET A 492 9.18 19.15 -17.81
C MET A 492 10.49 19.20 -18.58
#